data_AF-A0A0V1APA2-F1
#
_entry.id   AF-A0A0V1APA2-F1
#
_cell.length_a   1.000
_cell.length_b   1.000
_cell.length_c   1.000
_cell.angle_alpha   90.00
_cell.angle_beta   90.00
_cell.angle_gamma   90.00
#
_symmetry.space_group_name_H-M   'P 1'
#
loop_
_entity.id
_entity.type
_entity.pdbx_description
1 polymer ?
#
loop_
_entity_poly.entity_id
_entity_poly.type
_entity_poly.pdbx_seq_one_letter_code
_entity_poly.pdbx_strand_id
1 'polypeptide(L)'
;MLTLVLMLLLQSDITISQNSKCKNKAGARDADWVILYKGPAQNTGKLLASDVPGNWDDGARDVAQANGHSFAATLTDEYQM
;
A
#
# COMPACT_ATOMS: atom_id res chain seq x y z
N MET A 1 -38.89 5.55 -0.96
CA MET A 1 -38.17 4.97 0.20
C MET A 1 -37.46 3.67 -0.19
N LEU A 2 -38.14 2.70 -0.80
CA LEU A 2 -37.53 1.44 -1.29
C LEU A 2 -36.41 1.66 -2.33
N THR A 3 -36.58 2.60 -3.26
CA THR A 3 -35.57 2.96 -4.27
C THR A 3 -34.30 3.56 -3.67
N LEU A 4 -34.44 4.39 -2.65
CA LEU A 4 -33.29 4.98 -1.93
C LEU A 4 -32.51 3.87 -1.18
N VAL A 5 -33.21 2.92 -0.54
CA VAL A 5 -32.59 1.77 0.12
C VAL A 5 -31.85 0.87 -0.88
N LEU A 6 -32.43 0.63 -2.06
CA LEU A 6 -31.77 -0.15 -3.12
C LEU A 6 -30.53 0.55 -3.68
N MET A 7 -30.57 1.89 -3.80
CA MET A 7 -29.37 2.68 -4.15
C MET A 7 -28.28 2.50 -3.09
N LEU A 8 -28.61 2.68 -1.79
CA LEU A 8 -27.64 2.49 -0.70
C LEU A 8 -27.01 1.09 -0.67
N LEU A 9 -27.76 0.04 -1.02
CA LEU A 9 -27.25 -1.34 -1.07
C LEU A 9 -26.35 -1.61 -2.29
N LEU A 10 -26.53 -0.88 -3.40
CA LEU A 10 -25.67 -0.93 -4.58
C LEU A 10 -24.38 -0.12 -4.41
N GLN A 11 -24.30 0.71 -3.36
CA GLN A 11 -23.12 1.45 -2.95
C GLN A 11 -22.22 0.64 -2.00
N SER A 12 -21.99 -0.64 -2.34
CA SER A 12 -21.01 -1.49 -1.68
C SER A 12 -19.64 -0.80 -1.54
N ASP A 13 -19.29 0.07 -2.49
CA ASP A 13 -18.05 0.85 -2.50
C ASP A 13 -17.99 1.94 -1.43
N ILE A 14 -19.14 2.41 -0.89
CA ILE A 14 -19.18 3.41 0.19
C ILE A 14 -19.00 2.76 1.57
N THR A 15 -19.27 1.46 1.71
CA THR A 15 -19.27 0.75 3.01
C THR A 15 -18.11 -0.23 3.19
N ILE A 16 -17.32 -0.51 2.14
CA ILE A 16 -16.01 -1.13 2.33
C ILE A 16 -15.12 -0.06 2.97
N SER A 17 -14.94 -0.16 4.29
CA SER A 17 -13.80 0.47 4.97
C SER A 17 -12.59 0.31 4.06
N GLN A 18 -11.99 1.42 3.60
CA GLN A 18 -10.76 1.42 2.80
C GLN A 18 -9.73 0.52 3.50
N ASN A 19 -9.68 -0.75 3.10
CA ASN A 19 -8.81 -1.75 3.71
C ASN A 19 -7.54 -1.80 2.89
N SER A 20 -6.96 -0.62 2.70
CA SER A 20 -5.67 -0.50 2.05
C SER A 20 -4.68 -1.34 2.82
N LYS A 21 -3.99 -2.21 2.08
CA LYS A 21 -2.94 -3.04 2.65
C LYS A 21 -1.61 -2.40 2.34
N CYS A 22 -0.71 -2.41 3.34
CA CYS A 22 0.68 -2.17 3.02
C CYS A 22 1.14 -3.27 2.05
N LYS A 23 1.95 -2.92 1.05
CA LYS A 23 2.54 -3.93 0.16
C LYS A 23 3.97 -4.23 0.56
N ASN A 24 4.42 -5.45 0.36
CA ASN A 24 5.79 -5.85 0.65
C ASN A 24 6.81 -5.14 -0.26
N LYS A 25 8.10 -5.40 -0.08
CA LYS A 25 9.20 -4.73 -0.79
C LYS A 25 8.98 -4.55 -2.30
N ALA A 26 8.53 -5.61 -2.97
CA ALA A 26 8.32 -5.64 -4.42
C ALA A 26 6.97 -5.04 -4.87
N GLY A 27 6.11 -4.66 -3.93
CA GLY A 27 4.74 -4.20 -4.21
C GLY A 27 3.78 -5.33 -4.63
N ALA A 28 4.16 -6.60 -4.46
CA ALA A 28 3.45 -7.73 -5.05
C ALA A 28 2.57 -8.52 -4.07
N ARG A 29 2.83 -8.42 -2.77
CA ARG A 29 2.07 -9.11 -1.72
C ARG A 29 1.70 -8.13 -0.62
N ASP A 30 0.66 -8.46 0.14
CA ASP A 30 0.27 -7.66 1.29
C ASP A 30 1.22 -7.89 2.47
N ALA A 31 1.37 -6.85 3.28
CA ALA A 31 2.04 -6.81 4.56
C ALA A 31 1.16 -6.02 5.54
N ASP A 32 1.27 -6.32 6.83
CA ASP A 32 0.55 -5.62 7.88
C ASP A 32 1.19 -4.25 8.16
N TRP A 33 2.50 -4.16 8.00
CA TRP A 33 3.26 -2.91 8.16
C TRP A 33 4.54 -2.95 7.33
N VAL A 34 5.04 -1.75 6.99
CA VAL A 34 6.32 -1.54 6.29
C VAL A 34 7.02 -0.31 6.84
N ILE A 35 8.34 -0.39 7.00
CA ILE A 35 9.20 0.71 7.45
C ILE A 35 10.28 0.94 6.39
N LEU A 36 10.51 2.20 6.02
CA LEU A 36 11.58 2.63 5.12
C LEU A 36 12.54 3.56 5.85
N TYR A 37 13.83 3.22 5.83
CA TYR A 37 14.91 4.09 6.26
C TYR A 37 15.69 4.58 5.03
N LYS A 38 15.54 5.86 4.67
CA LYS A 38 16.31 6.51 3.60
C LYS A 38 17.21 7.61 4.14
N GLY A 39 18.40 7.72 3.57
CA GLY A 39 19.30 8.84 3.86
C GLY A 39 18.80 10.17 3.27
N PRO A 40 19.34 11.31 3.72
CA PRO A 40 19.15 12.60 3.05
C PRO A 40 19.62 12.52 1.59
N ALA A 41 18.83 13.06 0.66
CA ALA A 41 19.10 13.05 -0.79
C ALA A 41 19.36 11.67 -1.43
N GLN A 42 19.03 10.56 -0.76
CA GLN A 42 19.08 9.22 -1.33
C GLN A 42 17.74 8.89 -1.97
N ASN A 43 17.78 8.34 -3.19
CA ASN A 43 16.58 7.89 -3.89
C ASN A 43 16.12 6.51 -3.40
N THR A 44 17.02 5.73 -2.80
CA THR A 44 16.76 4.41 -2.22
C THR A 44 17.01 4.40 -0.71
N GLY A 45 16.67 3.29 -0.06
CA GLY A 45 16.86 3.10 1.38
C GLY A 45 16.79 1.63 1.76
N LYS A 46 16.82 1.34 3.06
CA LYS A 46 16.54 0.01 3.60
C LYS A 46 15.07 -0.12 3.95
N LEU A 47 14.49 -1.28 3.69
CA LEU A 47 13.10 -1.58 3.94
C LEU A 47 12.97 -2.79 4.86
N LEU A 48 12.01 -2.70 5.79
CA LEU A 48 11.56 -3.80 6.63
C LEU A 48 10.05 -3.97 6.48
N ALA A 49 9.60 -5.20 6.27
CA ALA A 49 8.18 -5.52 6.10
C ALA A 49 7.76 -6.66 7.02
N SER A 50 6.48 -6.71 7.38
CA SER A 50 5.95 -7.71 8.30
C SER A 50 5.96 -9.14 7.73
N ASP A 51 6.04 -9.29 6.40
CA ASP A 51 6.10 -10.60 5.73
C ASP A 51 7.47 -11.26 5.87
N VAL A 52 8.52 -10.48 6.13
CA VAL A 52 9.89 -10.95 6.42
C VAL A 52 10.49 -10.15 7.59
N PRO A 53 9.99 -10.36 8.83
CA PRO A 53 10.39 -9.57 9.99
C PRO A 53 11.86 -9.78 10.36
N GLY A 54 12.51 -8.71 10.82
CA GLY A 54 13.94 -8.71 11.20
C GLY A 54 14.94 -8.59 10.05
N ASN A 55 14.51 -8.71 8.79
CA ASN A 55 15.40 -8.62 7.62
C ASN A 55 15.31 -7.23 6.95
N TRP A 56 16.24 -6.33 7.27
CA TRP A 56 16.39 -5.08 6.56
C TRP A 56 16.99 -5.32 5.17
N ASP A 57 16.14 -5.27 4.15
CA ASP A 57 16.53 -5.48 2.75
C ASP A 57 16.73 -4.14 2.03
N ASP A 58 17.47 -4.14 0.93
CA ASP A 58 17.53 -2.98 0.02
C ASP A 58 16.16 -2.70 -0.57
N GLY A 59 15.73 -1.43 -0.58
CA GLY A 59 14.51 -1.01 -1.26
C GLY A 59 14.53 -1.46 -2.71
N ALA A 60 13.42 -2.02 -3.20
CA ALA A 60 13.37 -2.63 -4.54
C ALA A 60 13.74 -1.66 -5.67
N ARG A 61 13.38 -0.38 -5.52
CA ARG A 61 13.53 0.71 -6.49
C ARG A 61 13.58 2.06 -5.78
N ASP A 62 13.83 3.12 -6.55
CA ASP A 62 13.71 4.51 -6.11
C ASP A 62 12.33 4.77 -5.50
N VAL A 63 12.30 5.41 -4.33
CA VAL A 63 11.08 5.67 -3.54
C VAL A 63 10.08 6.54 -4.30
N ALA A 64 10.55 7.40 -5.19
CA ALA A 64 9.71 8.29 -6.01
C ALA A 64 9.13 7.62 -7.26
N GLN A 65 9.55 6.39 -7.60
CA GLN A 65 8.96 5.70 -8.74
C GLN A 65 7.55 5.22 -8.42
N ALA A 66 6.61 5.52 -9.33
CA ALA A 66 5.20 5.20 -9.17
C ALA A 66 4.93 3.69 -9.05
N ASN A 67 5.78 2.84 -9.66
CA ASN A 67 5.52 1.40 -9.77
C ASN A 67 6.69 0.55 -9.27
N GLY A 68 6.38 -0.47 -8.46
CA GLY A 68 7.32 -1.53 -8.07
C GLY A 68 8.06 -1.32 -6.75
N HIS A 69 7.57 -0.41 -5.89
CA HIS A 69 8.01 -0.31 -4.49
C HIS A 69 6.78 -0.29 -3.56
N SER A 70 6.92 -0.84 -2.35
CA SER A 70 5.86 -1.02 -1.35
C SER A 70 4.92 0.19 -1.19
N PHE A 71 5.48 1.37 -0.90
CA PHE A 71 4.72 2.59 -0.60
C PHE A 71 3.92 3.10 -1.80
N ALA A 72 4.50 3.10 -3.00
CA ALA A 72 3.80 3.55 -4.19
C ALA A 72 2.64 2.59 -4.55
N ALA A 73 2.85 1.28 -4.36
CA ALA A 73 1.79 0.29 -4.54
C ALA A 73 0.67 0.42 -3.50
N THR A 74 1.00 0.63 -2.22
CA THR A 74 0.01 0.90 -1.15
C THR A 74 -0.84 2.14 -1.47
N LEU A 75 -0.20 3.25 -1.87
CA LEU A 75 -0.89 4.50 -2.18
C LEU A 75 -1.71 4.44 -3.48
N THR A 76 -1.31 3.59 -4.43
CA THR A 76 -2.10 3.35 -5.63
C THR A 76 -3.36 2.55 -5.32
N ASP A 77 -3.25 1.52 -4.47
CA ASP A 77 -4.40 0.73 -4.00
C ASP A 77 -5.46 1.61 -3.30
N GLU A 78 -5.01 2.61 -2.54
CA GLU A 78 -5.89 3.63 -1.91
C GLU A 78 -6.66 4.50 -2.91
N TYR A 79 -6.04 4.86 -4.04
CA TYR A 79 -6.60 5.82 -5.01
C TYR A 79 -7.37 5.14 -6.17
N GLN A 80 -7.36 3.80 -6.24
CA GLN A 80 -8.11 3.03 -7.24
C GLN A 80 -9.46 2.49 -6.70
N MET A 81 -9.86 2.93 -5.50
CA MET A 81 -11.22 2.79 -4.95
C MET A 81 -12.11 3.96 -5.36
#